data_AF-A0A0J6W4K8-F1
#
_entry.id   AF-A0A0J6W4K8-F1
#
_cell.length_a   1.000
_cell.length_b   1.000
_cell.length_c   1.000
_cell.angle_alpha   90.00
_cell.angle_beta   90.00
_cell.angle_gamma   90.00
#
_symmetry.space_group_name_H-M   'P 1'
#
loop_
_entity.id
_entity.type
_entity.pdbx_description
1 polymer ?
#
loop_
_entity_poly.entity_id
_entity_poly.type
_entity_poly.pdbx_seq_one_letter_code
_entity_poly.pdbx_strand_id
1 'polypeptide(L)'
;MTSRRLAPVVTVLAAVAMLATATWLWSQLPTKMQSWAPITVTGTLGERIEGRNLAVTVHDVQVAREAVFTNDGVPVRMTSDGNWLVVALSYEPLLSAESPTFVLTADGKRFESPLSGFTPNAPPGLTERNVVAFEVPALPEHAELLVYNKTADRYGNAMPAPLDSAIVVPLPVPREVRSVVNLEEAAGT
;
A
#
# COMPACT_ATOMS: atom_id res chain seq x y z
N MET A 1 -59.36 27.72 24.68
CA MET A 1 -59.02 26.28 24.67
C MET A 1 -58.18 25.97 23.44
N THR A 2 -56.86 26.15 23.45
CA THR A 2 -56.05 25.98 22.22
C THR A 2 -54.61 25.51 22.45
N SER A 3 -54.30 24.93 23.61
CA SER A 3 -52.93 24.48 23.93
C SER A 3 -52.73 22.96 23.92
N ARG A 4 -53.79 22.16 23.78
CA ARG A 4 -53.71 20.68 23.90
C ARG A 4 -53.35 19.93 22.61
N ARG A 5 -53.37 20.58 21.44
CA ARG A 5 -53.11 19.92 20.14
C ARG A 5 -51.69 20.10 19.60
N LEU A 6 -50.88 20.98 20.19
CA LEU A 6 -49.50 21.22 19.77
C LEU A 6 -48.50 20.21 20.37
N ALA A 7 -48.78 19.72 21.58
CA ALA A 7 -47.95 18.72 22.26
C ALA A 7 -47.64 17.48 21.38
N PRO A 8 -48.62 16.80 20.74
CA PRO A 8 -48.33 15.63 19.92
C PRO A 8 -47.50 15.98 18.67
N VAL A 9 -47.70 17.15 18.07
CA VAL A 9 -46.94 17.59 16.88
C VAL A 9 -45.49 17.86 17.25
N VAL A 10 -45.26 18.54 18.38
CA VAL A 10 -43.91 18.81 18.89
C VAL A 10 -43.18 17.51 19.23
N THR A 11 -43.86 16.54 19.84
CA THR A 11 -43.28 15.22 20.14
C THR A 11 -42.91 14.46 18.88
N VAL A 12 -43.77 14.48 17.84
CA VAL A 12 -43.48 13.82 16.56
C VAL A 12 -42.30 14.49 15.86
N LEU A 13 -42.25 15.82 15.82
CA LEU A 13 -41.12 16.55 15.23
C LEU A 13 -39.81 16.28 15.98
N ALA A 14 -39.85 16.23 17.31
CA ALA A 14 -38.69 15.87 18.13
C ALA A 14 -38.23 14.44 17.84
N ALA A 15 -39.16 13.48 17.74
CA ALA A 15 -38.84 12.10 17.39
C ALA A 15 -38.21 11.98 16.00
N VAL A 16 -38.76 12.67 14.99
CA VAL A 16 -38.20 12.72 13.64
C VAL A 16 -36.80 13.34 13.65
N ALA A 17 -36.61 14.45 14.37
CA ALA A 17 -35.30 15.10 14.49
C ALA A 17 -34.27 14.18 15.17
N MET A 18 -34.66 13.45 16.22
CA MET A 18 -33.82 12.46 16.89
C MET A 18 -33.46 11.28 15.98
N LEU A 19 -34.41 10.75 15.21
CA LEU A 19 -34.15 9.68 14.24
C LEU A 19 -33.24 10.14 13.10
N ALA A 20 -33.44 11.35 12.58
CA ALA A 20 -32.59 11.93 11.54
C ALA A 20 -31.16 12.15 12.05
N THR A 21 -30.99 12.69 13.25
CA THR A 21 -29.66 12.86 13.88
C THR A 21 -28.99 11.52 14.17
N ALA A 22 -29.72 10.52 14.67
CA ALA A 22 -29.18 9.18 14.88
C ALA A 22 -28.74 8.52 13.56
N THR A 23 -29.53 8.67 12.50
CA THR A 23 -29.21 8.11 11.17
C THR A 23 -28.00 8.82 10.55
N TRP A 24 -27.94 10.15 10.67
CA TRP A 24 -26.80 10.93 10.22
C TRP A 24 -25.53 10.52 11.00
N LEU A 25 -25.62 10.43 12.33
CA LEU A 25 -24.49 9.99 13.16
C LEU A 25 -24.03 8.57 12.79
N TRP A 26 -24.98 7.65 12.54
CA TRP A 26 -24.68 6.29 12.09
C TRP A 26 -23.99 6.28 10.72
N SER A 27 -24.38 7.17 9.80
CA SER A 27 -23.74 7.29 8.49
C SER A 27 -22.32 7.84 8.55
N GLN A 28 -21.96 8.54 9.63
CA GLN A 28 -20.62 9.05 9.88
C GLN A 28 -19.74 8.07 10.67
N LEU A 29 -20.31 6.98 11.21
CA LEU A 29 -19.51 5.97 11.91
C LEU A 29 -18.57 5.28 10.91
N PRO A 30 -17.27 5.21 11.21
CA PRO A 30 -16.35 4.43 10.42
C PRO A 30 -16.83 2.99 10.35
N THR A 31 -16.81 2.41 9.15
CA THR A 31 -17.12 0.99 9.00
C THR A 31 -16.09 0.15 9.78
N LYS A 32 -16.44 -1.08 10.16
CA LYS A 32 -15.47 -2.02 10.75
C LYS A 32 -14.23 -2.21 9.88
N MET A 33 -14.31 -1.96 8.57
CA MET A 33 -13.12 -2.03 7.70
C MET A 33 -12.23 -0.78 7.83
N GLN A 34 -12.82 0.39 8.09
CA GLN A 34 -12.09 1.65 8.30
C GLN A 34 -11.45 1.73 9.68
N SER A 35 -12.08 1.16 10.73
CA SER A 35 -11.49 1.18 12.08
C SER A 35 -10.27 0.25 12.23
N TRP A 36 -10.06 -0.66 11.26
CA TRP A 36 -8.91 -1.56 11.20
C TRP A 36 -7.92 -1.17 10.09
N ALA A 37 -8.13 -0.01 9.44
CA ALA A 37 -7.24 0.44 8.38
C ALA A 37 -5.82 0.72 8.93
N PRO A 38 -4.76 0.44 8.15
CA PRO A 38 -3.41 0.80 8.51
C PRO A 38 -3.29 2.30 8.78
N ILE A 39 -2.49 2.68 9.78
CA ILE A 39 -2.07 4.07 9.93
C ILE A 39 -1.03 4.32 8.85
N THR A 40 -1.39 5.14 7.87
CA THR A 40 -0.51 5.46 6.75
C THR A 40 0.52 6.51 7.16
N VAL A 41 1.80 6.18 7.01
CA VAL A 41 2.91 7.13 7.11
C VAL A 41 3.34 7.47 5.69
N THR A 42 3.28 8.75 5.34
CA THR A 42 3.73 9.22 4.01
C THR A 42 5.13 9.76 4.14
N GLY A 43 6.01 9.41 3.20
CA GLY A 43 7.34 10.01 3.13
C GLY A 43 7.81 10.18 1.69
N THR A 44 9.10 10.49 1.53
CA THR A 44 9.68 10.88 0.24
C THR A 44 10.76 9.92 -0.23
N LEU A 45 11.08 9.96 -1.52
CA LEU A 45 12.17 9.17 -2.09
C LEU A 45 13.51 9.57 -1.47
N GLY A 46 14.34 8.57 -1.14
CA GLY A 46 15.63 8.70 -0.46
C GLY A 46 15.54 8.84 1.06
N GLU A 47 14.35 9.03 1.62
CA GLU A 47 14.12 9.16 3.06
C GLU A 47 13.93 7.78 3.70
N ARG A 48 14.52 7.56 4.88
CA ARG A 48 14.15 6.43 5.74
C ARG A 48 12.88 6.80 6.50
N ILE A 49 11.79 6.17 6.08
CA ILE A 49 10.46 6.37 6.65
C ILE A 49 10.24 5.26 7.67
N GLU A 50 10.05 5.65 8.92
CA GLU A 50 9.81 4.72 10.02
C GLU A 50 8.32 4.70 10.37
N GLY A 51 7.69 3.56 10.16
CA GLY A 51 6.39 3.24 10.73
C GLY A 51 6.52 2.58 12.10
N ARG A 52 5.41 2.11 12.65
CA ARG A 52 5.38 1.42 13.94
C ARG A 52 6.11 0.08 13.94
N ASN A 53 6.00 -0.68 12.85
CA ASN A 53 6.52 -2.05 12.77
C ASN A 53 7.32 -2.35 11.50
N LEU A 54 7.51 -1.36 10.63
CA LEU A 54 8.43 -1.44 9.50
C LEU A 54 9.08 -0.08 9.23
N ALA A 55 10.28 -0.12 8.67
CA ALA A 55 10.94 1.02 8.07
C ALA A 55 11.22 0.75 6.60
N VAL A 56 11.03 1.76 5.75
CA VAL A 56 11.27 1.67 4.30
C VAL A 56 12.06 2.87 3.83
N THR A 57 12.98 2.64 2.91
CA THR A 57 13.66 3.68 2.13
C THR A 57 13.54 3.33 0.67
N VAL A 58 12.89 4.17 -0.13
CA VAL A 58 12.91 4.02 -1.59
C VAL A 58 14.16 4.73 -2.12
N HIS A 59 15.01 4.00 -2.85
CA HIS A 59 16.29 4.52 -3.34
C HIS A 59 16.19 5.04 -4.76
N ASP A 60 15.56 4.24 -5.63
CA ASP A 60 15.50 4.52 -7.06
C ASP A 60 14.24 3.94 -7.71
N VAL A 61 13.83 4.52 -8.83
CA VAL A 61 12.72 4.07 -9.65
C VAL A 61 13.17 4.04 -11.10
N GLN A 62 12.99 2.90 -11.77
CA GLN A 62 13.36 2.70 -13.17
C GLN A 62 12.17 2.19 -13.97
N VAL A 63 12.15 2.52 -15.26
CA VAL A 63 11.12 2.02 -16.20
C VAL A 63 11.81 1.29 -17.34
N ALA A 64 11.34 0.10 -17.67
CA ALA A 64 11.88 -0.72 -18.74
C ALA A 64 10.81 -1.50 -19.51
N ARG A 65 11.12 -1.98 -20.71
CA ARG A 65 10.24 -2.89 -21.47
C ARG A 65 10.39 -4.35 -21.07
N GLU A 66 11.59 -4.73 -20.65
CA GLU A 66 11.90 -6.10 -20.25
C GLU A 66 12.62 -6.11 -18.90
N ALA A 67 12.25 -7.05 -18.04
CA ALA A 67 12.95 -7.34 -16.81
C ALA A 67 13.75 -8.64 -16.99
N VAL A 68 15.03 -8.63 -16.60
CA VAL A 68 15.86 -9.84 -16.52
C VAL A 68 16.27 -10.07 -15.07
N PHE A 69 16.22 -11.34 -14.67
CA PHE A 69 16.59 -11.76 -13.33
C PHE A 69 16.95 -13.24 -13.29
N THR A 70 17.59 -13.68 -12.23
CA THR A 70 17.94 -15.07 -12.00
C THR A 70 16.91 -15.72 -11.10
N ASN A 71 16.30 -16.82 -11.55
CA ASN A 71 15.40 -17.65 -10.74
C ASN A 71 16.02 -19.03 -10.57
N ASP A 72 16.30 -19.44 -9.34
CA ASP A 72 16.95 -20.72 -9.01
C ASP A 72 18.22 -21.01 -9.85
N GLY A 73 19.04 -19.97 -10.06
CA GLY A 73 20.28 -20.05 -10.85
C GLY A 73 20.09 -20.02 -12.36
N VAL A 74 18.85 -19.91 -12.86
CA VAL A 74 18.53 -19.82 -14.29
C VAL A 74 18.20 -18.37 -14.66
N PRO A 75 18.85 -17.80 -15.70
CA PRO A 75 18.48 -16.48 -16.19
C PRO A 75 17.10 -16.50 -16.85
N VAL A 76 16.23 -15.61 -16.38
CA VAL A 76 14.86 -15.40 -16.85
C VAL A 76 14.77 -14.01 -17.48
N ARG A 77 13.99 -13.92 -18.57
CA ARG A 77 13.62 -12.67 -19.22
C ARG A 77 12.10 -12.60 -19.28
N MET A 78 11.53 -11.54 -18.71
CA MET A 78 10.10 -11.27 -18.75
C MET A 78 9.82 -10.02 -19.60
N THR A 79 9.09 -10.22 -20.68
CA THR A 79 8.52 -9.15 -21.51
C THR A 79 7.16 -8.76 -20.96
N SER A 80 6.82 -7.48 -21.08
CA SER A 80 5.50 -6.95 -20.74
C SER A 80 4.84 -6.35 -21.98
N ASP A 81 3.51 -6.42 -22.07
CA ASP A 81 2.74 -5.68 -23.09
C ASP A 81 2.74 -4.15 -22.84
N GLY A 82 3.14 -3.73 -21.63
CA GLY A 82 3.29 -2.35 -21.21
C GLY A 82 4.74 -2.01 -20.84
N ASN A 83 4.97 -1.67 -19.58
CA ASN A 83 6.28 -1.36 -19.03
C ASN A 83 6.42 -1.99 -17.64
N TRP A 84 7.65 -2.36 -17.31
CA TRP A 84 8.08 -2.66 -15.95
C TRP A 84 8.43 -1.37 -15.23
N LEU A 85 7.74 -1.09 -14.13
CA LEU A 85 8.13 -0.08 -13.16
C LEU A 85 8.85 -0.79 -12.01
N VAL A 86 10.17 -0.61 -11.93
CA VAL A 86 11.04 -1.25 -10.95
C VAL A 86 11.39 -0.24 -9.87
N VAL A 87 11.20 -0.62 -8.62
CA VAL A 87 11.51 0.21 -7.45
C VAL A 87 12.58 -0.49 -6.63
N ALA A 88 13.73 0.16 -6.49
CA ALA A 88 14.78 -0.27 -5.58
C ALA A 88 14.51 0.33 -4.20
N LEU A 89 14.43 -0.52 -3.18
CA LEU A 89 14.12 -0.07 -1.83
C LEU A 89 14.83 -0.90 -0.76
N SER A 90 14.95 -0.32 0.42
CA SER A 90 15.27 -1.02 1.65
C SER A 90 14.01 -1.21 2.47
N TYR A 91 13.87 -2.40 3.04
CA TYR A 91 12.79 -2.77 3.95
C TYR A 91 13.40 -3.36 5.21
N GLU A 92 12.85 -2.99 6.36
CA GLU A 92 13.26 -3.51 7.65
C GLU A 92 12.02 -3.68 8.54
N PRO A 93 11.71 -4.90 8.98
CA PRO A 93 10.73 -5.07 10.03
C PRO A 93 11.32 -4.67 11.37
N LEU A 94 10.55 -4.01 12.24
CA LEU A 94 11.08 -3.41 13.46
C LEU A 94 10.76 -4.21 14.73
N LEU A 95 9.63 -4.93 14.76
CA LEU A 95 9.12 -5.56 16.00
C LEU A 95 9.13 -7.09 15.97
N SER A 96 8.82 -7.68 14.82
CA SER A 96 8.65 -9.12 14.62
C SER A 96 9.20 -9.54 13.26
N ALA A 97 9.36 -10.85 13.05
CA ALA A 97 9.66 -11.34 11.71
C ALA A 97 8.43 -11.19 10.83
N GLU A 98 8.59 -10.55 9.68
CA GLU A 98 7.46 -10.13 8.83
C GLU A 98 7.78 -10.30 7.35
N SER A 99 6.74 -10.41 6.52
CA SER A 99 6.87 -10.42 5.07
C SER A 99 6.29 -9.13 4.50
N PRO A 100 7.05 -8.35 3.71
CA PRO A 100 6.52 -7.13 3.11
C PRO A 100 5.52 -7.47 2.00
N THR A 101 4.52 -6.62 1.87
CA THR A 101 3.58 -6.58 0.75
C THR A 101 3.71 -5.24 0.06
N PHE A 102 3.77 -5.27 -1.27
CA PHE A 102 3.98 -4.10 -2.11
C PHE A 102 2.81 -3.92 -3.05
N VAL A 103 2.28 -2.72 -3.09
CA VAL A 103 1.19 -2.37 -3.99
C VAL A 103 1.45 -1.01 -4.61
N LEU A 104 1.43 -0.97 -5.94
CA LEU A 104 1.53 0.25 -6.72
C LEU A 104 0.12 0.79 -6.98
N THR A 105 -0.11 2.06 -6.68
CA THR A 105 -1.25 2.80 -7.22
C THR A 105 -0.75 3.75 -8.28
N ALA A 106 -1.17 3.55 -9.53
CA ALA A 106 -0.74 4.35 -10.67
C ALA A 106 -1.97 4.90 -11.42
N ASP A 107 -2.09 6.22 -11.51
CA ASP A 107 -3.24 6.94 -12.10
C ASP A 107 -4.61 6.38 -11.66
N GLY A 108 -4.74 6.09 -10.36
CA GLY A 108 -5.97 5.57 -9.74
C GLY A 108 -6.21 4.07 -9.92
N LYS A 109 -5.32 3.33 -10.59
CA LYS A 109 -5.36 1.87 -10.72
C LYS A 109 -4.37 1.21 -9.76
N ARG A 110 -4.76 0.07 -9.20
CA ARG A 110 -3.96 -0.68 -8.24
C ARG A 110 -3.32 -1.89 -8.93
N PHE A 111 -2.03 -2.09 -8.71
CA PHE A 111 -1.22 -3.18 -9.25
C PHE A 111 -0.49 -3.89 -8.12
N GLU A 112 -0.59 -5.21 -8.11
CA GLU A 112 0.23 -6.05 -7.25
C GLU A 112 1.54 -6.38 -7.97
N SER A 113 2.61 -6.58 -7.21
CA SER A 113 3.90 -6.92 -7.81
C SER A 113 3.95 -8.42 -8.14
N PRO A 114 4.18 -8.80 -9.41
CA PRO A 114 4.51 -10.18 -9.76
C PRO A 114 5.97 -10.55 -9.43
N LEU A 115 6.85 -9.56 -9.19
CA LEU A 115 8.29 -9.76 -9.03
C LEU A 115 8.81 -8.99 -7.81
N SER A 116 9.25 -9.73 -6.79
CA SER A 116 9.83 -9.18 -5.57
C SER A 116 11.04 -10.01 -5.18
N GLY A 117 12.18 -9.35 -4.98
CA GLY A 117 13.38 -10.01 -4.46
C GLY A 117 13.38 -10.17 -2.94
N PHE A 118 12.41 -9.56 -2.23
CA PHE A 118 12.37 -9.58 -0.77
C PHE A 118 12.06 -10.96 -0.20
N THR A 119 12.82 -11.35 0.82
CA THR A 119 12.62 -12.61 1.51
C THR A 119 11.35 -12.60 2.38
N PRO A 120 10.59 -13.71 2.40
CA PRO A 120 9.50 -13.85 3.36
C PRO A 120 10.06 -14.05 4.77
N ASN A 121 9.35 -13.53 5.76
CA ASN A 121 9.69 -13.62 7.19
C ASN A 121 11.08 -13.05 7.53
N ALA A 122 11.39 -11.88 6.97
CA ALA A 122 12.63 -11.16 7.29
C ALA A 122 12.71 -10.89 8.81
N PRO A 123 13.86 -11.13 9.47
CA PRO A 123 13.98 -10.96 10.91
C PRO A 123 13.96 -9.48 11.30
N PRO A 124 13.44 -9.13 12.50
CA PRO A 124 13.37 -7.75 12.93
C PRO A 124 14.76 -7.13 13.13
N GLY A 125 14.89 -5.85 12.78
CA GLY A 125 16.12 -5.07 12.88
C GLY A 125 17.17 -5.35 11.81
N LEU A 126 16.87 -6.21 10.82
CA LEU A 126 17.74 -6.45 9.68
C LEU A 126 17.17 -5.75 8.44
N THR A 127 17.89 -4.76 7.94
CA THR A 127 17.54 -4.09 6.69
C THR A 127 17.86 -4.99 5.50
N GLU A 128 16.84 -5.35 4.72
CA GLU A 128 17.00 -5.99 3.43
C GLU A 128 16.90 -4.94 2.32
N ARG A 129 17.83 -4.95 1.36
CA ARG A 129 17.77 -4.08 0.18
C ARG A 129 17.52 -4.94 -1.05
N ASN A 130 16.47 -4.63 -1.78
CA ASN A 130 16.09 -5.36 -2.98
C ASN A 130 15.18 -4.53 -3.89
N VAL A 131 14.71 -5.13 -4.97
CA VAL A 131 13.75 -4.52 -5.89
C VAL A 131 12.39 -5.18 -5.82
N VAL A 132 11.39 -4.37 -6.16
CA VAL A 132 10.05 -4.82 -6.50
C VAL A 132 9.69 -4.25 -7.88
N ALA A 133 9.12 -5.08 -8.76
CA ALA A 133 8.78 -4.67 -10.12
C ALA A 133 7.30 -4.90 -10.43
N PHE A 134 6.65 -3.88 -10.96
CA PHE A 134 5.24 -3.89 -11.33
C PHE A 134 5.07 -3.79 -12.84
N GLU A 135 4.14 -4.57 -13.38
CA GLU A 135 3.72 -4.42 -14.77
C GLU A 135 2.63 -3.35 -14.88
N VAL A 136 2.90 -2.30 -15.65
CA VAL A 136 1.95 -1.20 -15.90
C VAL A 136 1.67 -1.07 -17.40
N PRO A 137 0.40 -0.95 -17.84
CA PRO A 137 0.04 -0.97 -19.25
C PRO A 137 0.56 0.25 -20.04
N ALA A 138 0.78 1.37 -19.37
CA ALA A 138 1.37 2.59 -19.92
C ALA A 138 2.20 3.27 -18.83
N LEU A 139 3.09 4.21 -19.20
CA LEU A 139 3.78 5.01 -18.20
C LEU A 139 2.77 5.89 -17.46
N PRO A 140 2.67 5.75 -16.13
CA PRO A 140 1.75 6.58 -15.35
C PRO A 140 2.29 7.98 -15.15
N GLU A 141 1.39 8.96 -15.04
CA GLU A 141 1.76 10.33 -14.65
C GLU A 141 1.99 10.43 -13.14
N HIS A 142 1.17 9.72 -12.36
CA HIS A 142 1.23 9.67 -10.90
C HIS A 142 1.35 8.22 -10.44
N ALA A 143 2.31 7.96 -9.56
CA ALA A 143 2.53 6.64 -8.99
C ALA A 143 2.83 6.77 -7.49
N GLU A 144 2.26 5.86 -6.71
CA GLU A 144 2.49 5.74 -5.27
C GLU A 144 2.75 4.29 -4.91
N LEU A 145 3.84 4.04 -4.18
CA LEU A 145 4.12 2.73 -3.60
C LEU A 145 3.55 2.67 -2.19
N LEU A 146 2.70 1.67 -1.96
CA LEU A 146 2.26 1.26 -0.64
C LEU A 146 3.07 0.03 -0.19
N VAL A 147 3.71 0.12 0.97
CA VAL A 147 4.42 -0.98 1.62
C VAL A 147 3.79 -1.26 2.98
N TYR A 148 3.47 -2.52 3.27
CA TYR A 148 2.94 -2.93 4.57
C TYR A 148 3.31 -4.39 4.86
N ASN A 149 3.29 -4.78 6.13
CA ASN A 149 3.56 -6.16 6.51
C ASN A 149 2.33 -7.03 6.25
N LYS A 150 2.56 -8.24 5.72
CA LYS A 150 1.51 -9.21 5.47
C LYS A 150 0.92 -9.67 6.79
N THR A 151 -0.38 -9.44 6.98
CA THR A 151 -1.09 -9.91 8.18
C THR A 151 -1.92 -11.15 7.87
N ALA A 152 -1.96 -12.08 8.82
CA ALA A 152 -2.82 -13.25 8.77
C ALA A 152 -3.56 -13.44 10.10
N ASP A 153 -4.74 -14.06 10.04
CA ASP A 153 -5.44 -14.50 11.24
C ASP A 153 -4.70 -15.66 11.92
N ARG A 154 -5.18 -16.07 13.09
CA ARG A 154 -4.62 -17.20 13.85
C ARG A 154 -4.62 -18.54 13.10
N TYR A 155 -5.31 -18.63 11.96
CA TYR A 155 -5.42 -19.81 11.10
C TYR A 155 -4.64 -19.66 9.79
N GLY A 156 -3.91 -18.55 9.60
CA GLY A 156 -3.13 -18.27 8.40
C GLY A 156 -3.91 -17.64 7.24
N ASN A 157 -5.19 -17.28 7.43
CA ASN A 157 -5.96 -16.58 6.40
C ASN A 157 -5.50 -15.14 6.31
N ALA A 158 -5.28 -14.62 5.09
CA ALA A 158 -4.90 -13.22 4.89
C ALA A 158 -5.94 -12.29 5.53
N MET A 159 -5.46 -11.33 6.31
CA MET A 159 -6.29 -10.28 6.91
C MET A 159 -5.82 -8.90 6.45
N PRO A 160 -6.73 -7.92 6.36
CA PRO A 160 -6.32 -6.52 6.29
C PRO A 160 -5.44 -6.18 7.49
N ALA A 161 -4.28 -5.56 7.25
CA ALA A 161 -3.31 -5.25 8.30
C ALA A 161 -3.89 -4.28 9.33
N PRO A 162 -4.17 -4.71 10.58
CA PRO A 162 -4.67 -3.81 11.61
C PRO A 162 -3.52 -3.04 12.22
N LEU A 163 -3.58 -1.71 12.15
CA LEU A 163 -2.72 -0.81 12.93
C LEU A 163 -1.21 -0.91 12.60
N ASP A 164 -0.80 -1.84 11.75
CA ASP A 164 0.56 -2.05 11.29
C ASP A 164 0.86 -1.04 10.19
N SER A 165 1.87 -0.19 10.42
CA SER A 165 2.02 1.06 9.71
C SER A 165 2.28 0.84 8.23
N ALA A 166 1.34 1.21 7.37
CA ALA A 166 1.59 1.19 5.94
C ALA A 166 2.40 2.43 5.56
N ILE A 167 3.46 2.25 4.81
CA ILE A 167 4.28 3.35 4.29
C ILE A 167 3.81 3.65 2.87
N VAL A 168 3.50 4.91 2.60
CA VAL A 168 3.19 5.41 1.25
C VAL A 168 4.32 6.31 0.79
N VAL A 169 4.86 6.01 -0.39
CA VAL A 169 5.91 6.79 -1.03
C VAL A 169 5.47 7.19 -2.44
N PRO A 170 5.25 8.48 -2.72
CA PRO A 170 5.09 8.96 -4.08
C PRO A 170 6.35 8.67 -4.89
N LEU A 171 6.18 8.08 -6.07
CA LEU A 171 7.27 7.67 -6.94
C LEU A 171 7.43 8.67 -8.09
N PRO A 172 8.62 9.27 -8.29
CA PRO A 172 8.89 10.04 -9.50
C PRO A 172 9.10 9.07 -10.67
N VAL A 173 8.10 8.94 -11.53
CA VAL A 173 8.17 8.03 -12.69
C VAL A 173 9.11 8.60 -13.74
N PRO A 174 10.25 7.94 -14.05
CA PRO A 174 11.14 8.38 -15.11
C PRO A 174 10.43 8.35 -16.47
N ARG A 175 10.67 9.36 -17.30
CA ARG A 175 10.18 9.38 -18.69
C ARG A 175 11.05 8.56 -19.63
N GLU A 176 12.30 8.30 -19.23
CA GLU A 176 13.21 7.46 -19.98
C GLU A 176 12.85 5.99 -19.75
N VAL A 177 12.53 5.30 -20.85
CA VAL A 177 12.19 3.89 -20.84
C VAL A 177 13.37 3.10 -21.36
N ARG A 178 13.96 2.27 -20.49
CA ARG A 178 15.04 1.37 -20.86
C ARG A 178 14.50 0.21 -21.69
N SER A 179 15.32 -0.35 -22.58
CA SER A 179 14.95 -1.59 -23.26
C SER A 179 14.89 -2.76 -22.29
N VAL A 180 15.88 -2.87 -21.41
CA VAL A 180 16.04 -3.96 -20.45
C VAL A 180 16.50 -3.40 -19.10
N VAL A 181 16.01 -3.98 -18.01
CA VAL A 181 16.52 -3.77 -16.64
C VAL A 181 16.89 -5.10 -16.01
N ASN A 182 18.07 -5.16 -15.40
CA ASN A 182 18.51 -6.29 -14.57
C ASN A 182 18.13 -6.02 -13.12
N LEU A 183 17.31 -6.90 -12.54
CA LEU A 183 16.72 -6.68 -11.21
C LEU A 183 17.78 -6.77 -10.10
N GLU A 184 18.77 -7.64 -10.23
CA GLU A 184 19.87 -7.77 -9.28
C GLU A 184 20.81 -6.55 -9.31
N GLU A 185 21.08 -6.00 -10.49
CA GLU A 185 21.85 -4.76 -10.63
C GLU A 185 21.09 -3.56 -10.05
N ALA A 186 19.79 -3.48 -10.32
CA ALA A 186 18.93 -2.42 -9.78
C ALA A 186 18.75 -2.51 -8.24
N ALA A 187 18.91 -3.70 -7.64
CA ALA A 187 18.92 -3.84 -6.18
C ALA A 187 20.18 -3.22 -5.55
N GLY A 188 21.29 -3.13 -6.30
CA GLY A 188 22.56 -2.58 -5.85
C GLY A 188 22.68 -1.05 -5.94
N THR A 189 21.88 -0.42 -6.80
CA THR A 189 21.85 1.05 -7.02
C THR A 189 21.14 1.76 -5.90
#